data_AF-A0A7T8H2M2-F1
#
_entry.id   AF-A0A7T8H2M2-F1
#
_cell.length_a   1.000
_cell.length_b   1.000
_cell.length_c   1.000
_cell.angle_alpha   90.00
_cell.angle_beta   90.00
_cell.angle_gamma   90.00
#
_symmetry.space_group_name_H-M   'P 1'
#
loop_
_entity.id
_entity.type
_entity.pdbx_description
1 polymer ?
#
loop_
_entity_poly.entity_id
_entity_poly.type
_entity_poly.pdbx_seq_one_letter_code
_entity_poly.pdbx_strand_id
1 'polypeptide(L)' 'MTVWCGLWAGGIIGPFFFKDDRGRNVTVNGERYRAMIHDFFLPQLAELNLVNIWFQQDGATCHTARKQ' A
#
# COMPACT_ATOMS: atom_id res chain seq x y z
N MET A 1 11.16 4.89 -10.02
CA MET A 1 10.37 5.35 -8.86
C MET A 1 9.16 4.44 -8.78
N THR A 2 8.94 3.81 -7.63
CA THR A 2 7.79 2.91 -7.44
C THR A 2 6.78 3.58 -6.54
N VAL A 3 5.51 3.52 -6.96
CA VAL A 3 4.39 4.18 -6.30
C VAL A 3 3.28 3.15 -6.11
N TRP A 4 2.61 3.20 -4.98
CA TRP A 4 1.34 2.50 -4.76
C TRP A 4 0.18 3.49 -4.74
N CYS A 5 -0.95 3.06 -5.29
CA CYS A 5 -2.18 3.83 -5.29
C CYS A 5 -3.38 2.88 -5.29
N GLY A 6 -4.35 3.13 -4.41
CA GLY A 6 -5.64 2.47 -4.38
C GLY A 6 -6.69 3.30 -5.14
N LEU A 7 -7.64 2.60 -5.76
CA LEU A 7 -8.78 3.21 -6.45
C LEU A 7 -10.07 2.65 -5.84
N TRP A 8 -11.07 3.50 -5.67
CA TRP A 8 -12.41 3.11 -5.27
C TRP A 8 -13.45 4.05 -5.89
N ALA A 9 -14.74 3.74 -5.72
CA ALA A 9 -15.83 4.49 -6.36
C ALA A 9 -15.84 6.00 -6.02
N GLY A 10 -15.38 6.38 -4.83
CA GLY A 10 -15.28 7.78 -4.41
C GLY A 10 -13.92 8.44 -4.66
N GLY A 11 -12.99 7.77 -5.35
CA GLY A 11 -11.76 8.39 -5.83
C GLY A 11 -10.49 7.58 -5.58
N ILE A 12 -9.43 8.29 -5.21
CA ILE A 12 -8.06 7.77 -5.15
C ILE A 12 -7.57 7.76 -3.69
N ILE A 13 -6.89 6.68 -3.30
CA ILE A 13 -6.25 6.49 -2.00
C ILE A 13 -4.74 6.38 -2.27
N GLY A 14 -3.96 7.40 -1.92
CA GLY A 14 -2.58 7.50 -2.41
C GLY A 14 -2.22 8.91 -2.90
N PRO A 15 -1.04 9.07 -3.55
CA PRO A 15 0.02 8.07 -3.82
C PRO A 15 0.94 7.80 -2.62
N PHE A 16 1.41 6.56 -2.47
CA PHE A 16 2.50 6.21 -1.55
C PHE A 16 3.80 5.97 -2.32
N PHE A 17 4.86 6.71 -1.98
CA PHE A 17 6.17 6.58 -2.63
C PHE A 17 7.09 5.68 -1.82
N PHE A 18 7.59 4.61 -2.43
CA PHE A 18 8.58 3.75 -1.78
C PHE A 18 9.96 4.40 -1.82
N LYS A 19 10.31 5.07 -0.72
CA LYS A 19 11.60 5.72 -0.51
C LYS A 19 12.22 5.32 0.82
N ASP A 20 13.54 5.36 0.91
CA ASP A 20 14.24 5.26 2.19
C ASP A 20 14.30 6.63 2.89
N ASP A 21 14.89 6.67 4.09
CA ASP A 21 15.04 7.88 4.91
C ASP A 21 15.85 8.99 4.23
N ARG A 22 16.60 8.66 3.17
CA ARG A 22 17.37 9.61 2.36
C ARG A 22 16.61 10.03 1.09
N GLY A 23 15.34 9.65 0.95
CA GLY A 23 14.49 9.95 -0.19
C GLY A 23 14.80 9.16 -1.45
N ARG A 24 15.64 8.12 -1.38
CA ARG A 24 16.03 7.32 -2.54
C ARG A 24 14.98 6.25 -2.81
N ASN A 25 14.71 5.97 -4.08
CA ASN A 25 13.78 4.91 -4.47
C ASN A 25 14.25 3.55 -3.94
N VAL A 26 13.33 2.75 -3.38
CA VAL A 26 13.61 1.39 -2.92
C VAL A 26 12.74 0.36 -3.64
N THR A 27 13.26 -0.86 -3.77
CA THR A 27 12.51 -2.00 -4.29
C THR A 27 11.42 -2.41 -3.29
N VAL A 28 10.22 -2.67 -3.79
CA VAL A 28 9.11 -3.17 -2.99
C VAL A 28 9.32 -4.65 -2.73
N ASN A 29 9.38 -5.03 -1.44
CA ASN A 29 9.39 -6.41 -0.98
C ASN A 29 8.18 -6.64 -0.06
N GLY A 30 7.99 -7.87 0.41
CA GLY A 30 6.87 -8.21 1.29
C GLY A 30 6.80 -7.36 2.57
N GLU A 31 7.94 -7.07 3.18
CA GLU A 31 8.00 -6.28 4.41
C GLU A 31 7.58 -4.83 4.18
N ARG A 32 8.14 -4.18 3.16
CA ARG A 32 7.81 -2.79 2.79
C ARG A 32 6.37 -2.67 2.29
N TYR A 33 5.87 -3.67 1.56
CA TYR A 33 4.48 -3.70 1.14
C TYR A 33 3.55 -3.82 2.34
N ARG A 34 3.83 -4.74 3.27
CA ARG A 34 3.07 -4.90 4.51
C ARG A 34 3.10 -3.63 5.38
N ALA A 35 4.26 -2.99 5.50
CA ALA A 35 4.39 -1.71 6.20
C ALA A 35 3.53 -0.63 5.54
N MET A 36 3.57 -0.48 4.21
CA MET A 36 2.69 0.45 3.49
C MET A 36 1.20 0.14 3.74
N ILE A 37 0.79 -1.12 3.71
CA ILE A 37 -0.61 -1.49 3.99
C ILE A 37 -1.01 -1.06 5.41
N HIS A 38 -0.19 -1.37 6.41
CA HIS A 38 -0.50 -1.11 7.82
C HIS A 38 -0.40 0.37 8.20
N ASP A 39 0.68 1.04 7.79
CA ASP A 39 1.05 2.37 8.27
C ASP A 39 0.45 3.49 7.40
N PHE A 40 0.01 3.18 6.18
CA PHE A 40 -0.55 4.15 5.25
C PHE A 40 -1.96 3.78 4.78
N PHE A 41 -2.16 2.61 4.18
CA PHE A 41 -3.44 2.28 3.53
C PHE A 41 -4.60 2.10 4.52
N LEU A 42 -4.42 1.29 5.57
CA LEU A 42 -5.47 1.05 6.56
C LEU A 42 -5.93 2.34 7.28
N PRO A 43 -5.02 3.26 7.70
CA PRO A 43 -5.42 4.56 8.21
C PRO A 43 -6.28 5.37 7.24
N GLN A 44 -5.95 5.37 5.94
CA GLN A 44 -6.75 6.08 4.93
C GLN A 44 -8.15 5.50 4.76
N LEU A 45 -8.30 4.16 4.83
CA LEU A 45 -9.63 3.54 4.83
C LEU A 45 -10.46 3.99 6.03
N ALA A 46 -9.85 4.05 7.22
CA ALA A 46 -10.52 4.49 8.43
C ALA A 46 -10.95 5.96 8.35
N GLU A 47 -10.08 6.85 7.86
CA GLU A 47 -10.39 8.28 7.68
C GLU A 47 -11.55 8.51 6.70
N LEU A 48 -11.60 7.72 5.63
CA LEU A 48 -12.68 7.77 4.65
C LEU A 48 -13.94 6.99 5.08
N ASN A 49 -13.93 6.38 6.27
CA ASN A 49 -14.98 5.49 6.78
C ASN A 49 -15.35 4.37 5.79
N LEU A 50 -14.36 3.84 5.06
CA LEU A 50 -14.52 2.75 4.11
C LEU A 50 -14.48 1.41 4.85
N VAL A 51 -15.64 1.05 5.39
CA VAL A 51 -15.87 -0.21 6.09
C VAL A 51 -16.47 -1.26 5.15
N ASN A 52 -16.20 -2.54 5.41
CA ASN A 52 -16.77 -3.68 4.67
C ASN A 52 -16.52 -3.62 3.15
N ILE A 53 -15.28 -3.34 2.76
CA ILE A 53 -14.85 -3.31 1.35
C ILE A 53 -14.08 -4.56 0.96
N TRP A 54 -14.06 -4.86 -0.35
CA TRP A 54 -13.17 -5.87 -0.92
C TRP A 54 -11.84 -5.22 -1.34
N PHE A 55 -10.73 -5.83 -0.95
CA PHE A 55 -9.41 -5.41 -1.37
C PHE A 55 -8.91 -6.30 -2.51
N GLN A 56 -8.63 -5.71 -3.68
CA GLN A 56 -8.14 -6.41 -4.87
C GLN A 56 -6.72 -5.93 -5.21
N GLN A 57 -5.85 -6.89 -5.52
CA GLN A 57 -4.47 -6.68 -5.98
C GLN A 57 -4.06 -7.80 -6.96
N ASP A 58 -2.97 -7.61 -7.70
CA ASP A 58 -2.42 -8.64 -8.59
C ASP A 58 -1.59 -9.70 -7.83
N GLY A 59 -1.08 -10.68 -8.56
CA GLY A 59 -0.29 -11.79 -8.02
C GLY A 59 1.20 -11.48 -7.79
N ALA A 60 1.62 -10.21 -7.69
CA ALA A 60 3.02 -9.88 -7.46
C ALA A 60 3.56 -10.55 -6.18
N THR A 61 4.81 -11.03 -6.21
CA THR A 61 5.39 -11.82 -5.11
C THR A 61 5.36 -11.09 -3.76
N CYS A 62 5.48 -9.75 -3.75
CA CYS A 62 5.40 -8.96 -2.52
C CYS A 62 4.00 -8.96 -1.88
N HIS A 63 2.94 -9.21 -2.66
CA HIS A 63 1.55 -9.22 -2.18
C HIS A 63 1.18 -10.50 -1.43
N THR A 64 1.90 -11.61 -1.67
CA THR A 64 1.66 -12.92 -1.04
C THR A 64 2.77 -13.38 -0.10
N ALA A 65 3.78 -12.52 0.12
CA ALA A 65 4.91 -12.81 0.99
C ALA A 65 4.47 -13.01 2.46
N ARG A 66 4.99 -14.06 3.10
CA ARG A 66 4.80 -14.28 4.54
C ARG A 66 5.76 -13.40 5.33
N LYS A 67 5.39 -13.10 6.58
CA LYS A 67 6.32 -12.50 7.54
C LYS A 67 7.46 -13.50 7.78
N GLN A 68 8.70 -13.02 7.71
CA GLN A 68 9.88 -13.78 8.10
C GLN A 68 9.96 -13.90 9.63
#